data_AF-A0A2W1TTE1-F1
#
_entry.id   AF-A0A2W1TTE1-F1
#
_cell.length_a   1.000
_cell.length_b   1.000
_cell.length_c   1.000
_cell.angle_alpha   90.00
_cell.angle_beta   90.00
_cell.angle_gamma   90.00
#
_symmetry.space_group_name_H-M   'P 1'
#
loop_
_entity.id
_entity.type
_entity.pdbx_description
1 polymer ?
#
loop_
_entity_poly.entity_id
_entity_poly.type
_entity_poly.pdbx_seq_one_letter_code
_entity_poly.pdbx_strand_id
1 'polypeptide(L)' 'MASNTTITDDLDGSTEGVKGHTFALDGKEYAIDLTDYNFAKLEGALASFIDVAHEPEGNLPMGGGYGIA' A
#
# COMPACT_ATOMS: atom_id res chain seq x y z
N MET A 1 -19.20 28.94 -1.38
CA MET A 1 -18.06 28.54 -0.54
C MET A 1 -17.27 27.52 -1.33
N ALA A 2 -16.02 27.79 -1.69
CA ALA A 2 -15.15 26.78 -2.32
C ALA A 2 -14.42 26.01 -1.21
N SER A 3 -14.51 24.69 -1.22
CA SER A 3 -13.77 23.83 -0.29
C SER A 3 -12.39 23.55 -0.88
N ASN A 4 -11.33 23.90 -0.17
CA ASN A 4 -9.96 23.58 -0.58
C ASN A 4 -9.57 22.22 0.00
N THR A 5 -9.54 21.19 -0.84
CA THR A 5 -9.07 19.86 -0.44
C THR A 5 -7.56 19.81 -0.60
N THR A 6 -6.85 19.72 0.52
CA THR A 6 -5.39 19.51 0.53
C THR A 6 -5.11 18.08 0.94
N ILE A 7 -4.24 17.41 0.19
CA ILE A 7 -3.70 16.09 0.55
C ILE A 7 -2.44 16.33 1.36
N THR A 8 -2.32 15.65 2.49
CA THR A 8 -1.20 15.78 3.45
C THR A 8 -0.63 14.41 3.75
N ASP A 9 0.69 14.35 3.92
CA ASP A 9 1.39 13.17 4.41
C ASP A 9 0.94 12.87 5.84
N ASP A 10 0.39 11.68 6.07
CA ASP A 10 -0.17 11.27 7.36
C ASP A 10 0.91 11.12 8.46
N LEU A 11 2.19 10.98 8.08
CA LEU A 11 3.28 10.78 9.02
C LEU A 11 3.84 12.09 9.56
N ASP A 12 3.99 13.11 8.72
CA ASP A 12 4.64 14.37 9.09
C ASP A 12 3.88 15.65 8.69
N GLY A 13 2.78 15.55 7.96
CA GLY A 13 1.94 16.67 7.55
C GLY A 13 2.43 17.42 6.31
N SER A 14 3.46 16.92 5.61
CA SER A 14 3.95 17.50 4.36
C SER A 14 2.85 17.54 3.28
N THR A 15 2.83 18.55 2.42
CA THR A 15 1.78 18.71 1.39
C THR A 15 2.25 18.48 -0.04
N GLU A 16 3.57 18.39 -0.25
CA GLU A 16 4.16 18.29 -1.58
C GLU A 16 4.46 16.84 -1.94
N GLY A 17 3.99 16.40 -3.11
CA GLY A 17 4.31 15.06 -3.62
C GLY A 17 3.68 13.91 -2.85
N VAL A 18 2.60 14.18 -2.10
CA VAL A 18 1.87 13.16 -1.33
C VAL A 18 1.06 12.25 -2.27
N LYS A 19 1.14 10.95 -2.04
CA LYS A 19 0.41 9.91 -2.78
C LYS A 19 -0.17 8.92 -1.79
N GLY A 20 -1.32 8.35 -2.15
CA GLY A 20 -1.92 7.25 -1.40
C GLY A 20 -1.19 5.94 -1.67
N HIS A 21 -0.85 5.24 -0.59
CA HIS A 21 -0.22 3.93 -0.61
C HIS A 21 -1.04 2.95 0.23
N THR A 22 -0.95 1.66 -0.11
CA THR A 22 -1.57 0.58 0.66
C THR A 22 -0.52 -0.42 1.13
N PHE A 23 -0.71 -0.94 2.33
CA PHE A 23 0.10 -2.03 2.87
C PHE A 23 -0.76 -2.93 3.75
N ALA A 24 -0.29 -4.15 4.00
CA ALA A 24 -0.99 -5.11 4.83
C ALA A 24 -0.12 -5.57 6.00
N LEU A 25 -0.75 -5.75 7.16
CA LEU A 25 -0.12 -6.34 8.34
C LEU A 25 -1.15 -7.19 9.08
N ASP A 26 -0.80 -8.45 9.34
CA ASP A 26 -1.66 -9.42 10.05
C ASP A 26 -3.05 -9.58 9.39
N GLY A 27 -3.07 -9.66 8.06
CA GLY A 27 -4.30 -9.82 7.27
C GLY A 27 -5.21 -8.59 7.23
N LYS A 28 -4.80 -7.45 7.81
CA LYS A 28 -5.51 -6.17 7.71
C LYS A 28 -4.84 -5.27 6.68
N GLU A 29 -5.65 -4.70 5.80
CA GLU A 29 -5.21 -3.70 4.82
C GLU A 29 -5.32 -2.29 5.40
N TYR A 30 -4.30 -1.48 5.17
CA TYR A 30 -4.22 -0.09 5.59
C TYR A 30 -3.95 0.79 4.36
N ALA A 31 -4.53 1.98 4.35
CA ALA A 31 -4.21 3.04 3.41
C ALA A 31 -3.53 4.18 4.17
N ILE A 32 -2.51 4.79 3.56
CA ILE A 32 -1.76 5.90 4.13
C ILE A 32 -1.31 6.83 3.01
N ASP A 33 -1.44 8.13 3.23
CA ASP A 33 -0.94 9.16 2.32
C ASP A 33 0.48 9.55 2.71
N LEU A 34 1.46 9.34 1.83
CA LEU A 34 2.88 9.63 2.10
C LEU A 34 3.54 10.36 0.94
N THR A 35 4.53 11.18 1.26
CA THR A 35 5.52 11.67 0.31
C THR A 35 6.41 10.53 -0.19
N ASP A 36 7.02 10.69 -1.37
CA ASP A 36 7.99 9.72 -1.90
C ASP A 36 9.13 9.42 -0.89
N TYR A 37 9.54 10.40 -0.10
CA TYR A 37 10.56 10.24 0.94
C TYR A 37 10.09 9.36 2.10
N ASN A 38 8.89 9.61 2.63
CA ASN A 38 8.36 8.81 3.74
C ASN A 38 7.91 7.42 3.27
N PHE A 39 7.44 7.28 2.04
CA PHE A 39 7.18 5.97 1.44
C PHE A 39 8.45 5.13 1.33
N ALA A 40 9.58 5.71 0.90
CA ALA A 40 10.85 4.99 0.89
C ALA A 40 11.31 4.51 2.28
N LYS A 41 10.94 5.22 3.36
CA LYS A 41 11.19 4.75 4.74
C LYS A 41 10.32 3.55 5.08
N LEU A 42 9.05 3.54 4.68
CA LEU A 42 8.15 2.41 4.86
C LEU A 42 8.70 1.18 4.13
N GLU A 43 9.07 1.32 2.85
CA GLU A 43 9.70 0.24 2.08
C GLU A 43 10.99 -0.25 2.74
N GLY A 44 11.86 0.67 3.18
CA GLY A 44 13.10 0.33 3.87
C GLY A 44 12.89 -0.42 5.19
N ALA A 45 11.85 -0.07 5.97
CA ALA A 45 11.51 -0.77 7.20
C ALA A 45 10.96 -2.18 6.93
N LEU A 46 10.30 -2.40 5.80
CA LEU A 46 9.73 -3.68 5.40
C LEU A 46 10.74 -4.57 4.63
N ALA A 47 11.80 -3.98 4.08
CA ALA A 47 12.73 -4.65 3.16
C ALA A 47 13.30 -5.97 3.71
N SER A 48 13.78 -6.00 4.96
CA SER A 48 14.35 -7.21 5.55
C SER A 48 13.33 -8.34 5.77
N PHE A 49 12.05 -7.99 5.91
CA PHE A 49 10.98 -8.99 6.02
C PHE A 49 10.58 -9.51 4.64
N ILE A 50 10.50 -8.61 3.65
CA ILE A 50 10.18 -8.95 2.25
C ILE A 50 11.25 -9.87 1.65
N ASP A 51 12.54 -9.60 1.93
CA ASP A 51 13.67 -10.39 1.40
C ASP A 51 13.59 -11.89 1.73
N VAL A 52 13.05 -12.23 2.90
CA VAL A 52 12.90 -13.61 3.37
C VAL A 52 11.47 -14.15 3.26
N ALA A 53 10.50 -13.29 2.93
CA ALA A 53 9.11 -13.67 2.80
C ALA A 53 8.89 -14.48 1.51
N HIS A 54 7.90 -15.37 1.55
CA HIS A 54 7.38 -16.02 0.35
C HIS A 54 6.06 -15.34 -0.03
N GLU A 55 5.78 -15.29 -1.33
CA GLU A 55 4.44 -14.96 -1.78
C GLU A 55 3.45 -15.96 -1.17
N PRO A 56 2.31 -15.51 -0.64
CA PRO A 56 1.33 -16.43 -0.07
C PRO A 56 0.93 -17.47 -1.11
N GLU A 57 0.92 -18.74 -0.71
CA GLU A 57 0.51 -19.87 -1.55
C GLU A 57 -0.98 -19.75 -1.86
N GLY A 58 -1.34 -18.96 -2.87
CA GLY A 58 -2.75 -18.77 -3.24
C GLY A 58 -3.12 -17.43 -3.86
N ASN A 59 -2.40 -16.98 -4.89
CA ASN A 59 -3.01 -16.16 -5.93
C ASN A 59 -3.32 -17.03 -7.16
N LEU A 60 -4.09 -18.11 -6.96
CA LEU A 60 -4.80 -18.71 -8.08
C LEU A 60 -5.70 -17.60 -8.65
N PRO A 61 -5.62 -17.31 -9.96
CA PRO A 61 -6.47 -16.29 -10.54
C PRO A 61 -7.93 -16.62 -10.19
N MET A 62 -8.61 -15.71 -9.49
CA MET A 62 -10.07 -15.66 -9.47
C MET A 62 -10.54 -15.37 -10.92
N GLY A 63 -10.45 -16.40 -11.75
CA GLY A 63 -10.85 -16.47 -13.14
C GLY A 63 -11.25 -17.90 -13.52
N GLY A 64 -11.52 -18.75 -12.52
CA GLY A 64 -12.13 -20.07 -12.69
C GLY A 64 -13.64 -19.96 -12.91
N GLY A 65 -14.04 -19.44 -14.07
CA GLY A 65 -15.40 -19.54 -14.58
C GLY A 65 -15.55 -20.71 -15.55
N TYR A 66 -16.14 -21.81 -15.06
CA TYR A 66 -16.88 -22.88 -15.75
C TYR A 66 -16.48 -23.35 -17.16
N GLY A 67 -16.10 -24.64 -17.25
CA GLY A 67 -16.11 -25.41 -18.49
C GLY A 67 -16.10 -26.91 -18.24
N ILE A 68 -17.26 -27.46 -17.88
CA ILE A 68 -17.56 -28.89 -18.08
C ILE A 68 -17.71 -29.15 -19.59
N ALA A 69 -16.79 -29.91 -20.19
CA ALA A 69 -17.01 -30.77 -21.37
C ALA A 69 -15.72 -31.56 -21.67
#